data_AF-A0A3D4CW32-F1
#
_entry.id   AF-A0A3D4CW32-F1
#
_cell.length_a   1.000
_cell.length_b   1.000
_cell.length_c   1.000
_cell.angle_alpha   90.00
_cell.angle_beta   90.00
_cell.angle_gamma   90.00
#
_symmetry.space_group_name_H-M   'P 1'
#
loop_
_entity.id
_entity.type
_entity.pdbx_description
1 polymer ?
#
loop_
_entity_poly.entity_id
_entity_poly.type
_entity_poly.pdbx_seq_one_letter_code
_entity_poly.pdbx_strand_id
1 'polypeptide(L)'
;SSPLLTRTRSCLGCHAGDATNFLPGSLGRSVYPDKSGRSLRSIDDYRRSGHHIPLHDRYGGWFVSGNHGAMRHMGNAIASREGGKITIDREQFANLEKLDRFFSTEAYPAPGSDIAALLVFDHQVTMHHRLVEAAYRARQSLFDSKLDPKETDVSKLSKGRSTDEFLEGRDKVVDYLLFRDETPIPKVSCAPAFRRAFATNRIADSRKRSLKDLRLDGRIFENRCSYMIYSPTFDQFPPMLKGAIYARIHEILTSPKPVEGFD
;
A
#
# COMPACT_ATOMS: atom_id res chain seq x y z
N SER A 1 22.73 -39.67 7.29
CA SER A 1 22.25 -38.92 6.11
C SER A 1 21.53 -37.68 6.59
N SER A 2 22.07 -36.49 6.34
CA SER A 2 21.38 -35.24 6.70
C SER A 2 20.21 -35.03 5.74
N PRO A 3 19.04 -34.54 6.21
CA PRO A 3 17.91 -34.29 5.33
C PRO A 3 18.28 -33.19 4.33
N LEU A 4 18.03 -33.44 3.05
CA LEU A 4 18.14 -32.45 1.98
C LEU A 4 17.03 -31.40 2.18
N LEU A 5 17.40 -30.24 2.70
CA LEU A 5 16.52 -29.06 2.72
C LEU A 5 16.21 -28.67 1.27
N THR A 6 15.05 -29.09 0.77
CA THR A 6 14.57 -28.71 -0.57
C THR A 6 13.66 -27.49 -0.44
N ARG A 7 14.03 -26.40 -1.12
CA ARG A 7 13.23 -25.15 -1.11
C ARG A 7 11.94 -25.37 -1.90
N THR A 8 10.80 -25.35 -1.21
CA THR A 8 9.49 -25.38 -1.88
C THR A 8 9.29 -24.14 -2.75
N ARG A 9 8.75 -24.34 -3.95
CA ARG A 9 8.35 -23.24 -4.85
C ARG A 9 6.93 -22.74 -4.56
N SER A 10 6.16 -23.41 -3.70
CA SER A 10 4.76 -23.03 -3.44
C SER A 10 4.63 -21.64 -2.79
N CYS A 11 5.59 -21.25 -1.94
CA CYS A 11 5.61 -19.93 -1.30
C CYS A 11 5.78 -18.79 -2.31
N LEU A 12 6.58 -18.99 -3.36
CA LEU A 12 6.82 -17.97 -4.39
C LEU A 12 5.63 -17.78 -5.33
N GLY A 13 4.74 -18.78 -5.43
CA GLY A 13 3.51 -18.64 -6.22
C GLY A 13 2.64 -17.46 -5.76
N CYS A 14 2.61 -17.18 -4.46
CA CYS A 14 1.91 -16.02 -3.91
C CYS A 14 2.86 -14.84 -3.68
N HIS A 15 4.03 -15.06 -3.05
CA HIS A 15 4.91 -13.97 -2.58
C HIS A 15 5.88 -13.40 -3.62
N ALA A 16 5.97 -14.04 -4.79
CA ALA A 16 6.72 -13.57 -5.96
C ALA A 16 5.98 -13.95 -7.25
N GLY A 17 4.64 -13.79 -7.22
CA GLY A 17 3.76 -14.09 -8.35
C GLY A 17 3.34 -12.83 -9.12
N ASP A 18 2.34 -12.96 -9.98
CA ASP A 18 1.81 -11.83 -10.78
C ASP A 18 1.34 -10.66 -9.90
N ALA A 19 0.76 -10.96 -8.73
CA ALA A 19 0.33 -9.96 -7.76
C ALA A 19 1.47 -9.11 -7.18
N THR A 20 2.74 -9.49 -7.39
CA THR A 20 3.91 -8.70 -6.99
C THR A 20 4.87 -8.47 -8.17
N ASN A 21 4.38 -8.52 -9.41
CA ASN A 21 5.22 -8.41 -10.62
C ASN A 21 6.44 -9.35 -10.56
N PHE A 22 6.25 -10.54 -10.01
CA PHE A 22 7.28 -11.56 -9.82
C PHE A 22 8.47 -11.15 -8.92
N LEU A 23 8.31 -10.08 -8.14
CA LEU A 23 9.26 -9.64 -7.12
C LEU A 23 8.81 -10.10 -5.73
N PRO A 24 9.72 -10.54 -4.86
CA PRO A 24 9.40 -10.80 -3.46
C PRO A 24 8.75 -9.57 -2.80
N GLY A 25 7.55 -9.73 -2.24
CA GLY A 25 6.82 -8.61 -1.67
C GLY A 25 5.74 -8.99 -0.66
N SER A 26 5.31 -7.99 0.12
CA SER A 26 4.17 -8.11 1.01
C SER A 26 2.87 -8.24 0.20
N LEU A 27 1.96 -9.08 0.68
CA LEU A 27 0.64 -9.27 0.10
C LEU A 27 -0.41 -8.82 1.12
N GLY A 28 -1.16 -7.78 0.75
CA GLY A 28 -2.46 -7.47 1.31
C GLY A 28 -3.49 -7.64 0.21
N ARG A 29 -4.61 -8.32 0.49
CA ARG A 29 -5.68 -8.51 -0.48
C ARG A 29 -7.03 -8.57 0.21
N SER A 30 -8.04 -8.09 -0.50
CA SER A 30 -9.45 -8.27 -0.18
C SER A 30 -10.04 -9.37 -1.05
N VAL A 31 -10.85 -10.24 -0.45
CA VAL A 31 -11.50 -11.38 -1.11
C VAL A 31 -12.98 -11.44 -0.76
N TYR A 32 -13.73 -12.35 -1.39
CA TYR A 32 -15.09 -12.72 -0.96
C TYR A 32 -15.01 -13.99 -0.11
N PRO A 33 -14.85 -13.89 1.23
CA PRO A 33 -14.69 -15.06 2.10
C PRO A 33 -16.03 -15.76 2.32
N ASP A 34 -16.10 -17.08 2.19
CA ASP A 34 -17.26 -17.86 2.63
C ASP A 34 -17.22 -18.15 4.14
N LYS A 35 -18.29 -18.76 4.65
CA LYS A 35 -18.43 -19.15 6.06
C LYS A 35 -17.34 -20.12 6.57
N SER A 36 -16.59 -20.77 5.67
CA SER A 36 -15.47 -21.65 6.02
C SER A 36 -14.12 -20.92 5.98
N GLY A 37 -14.11 -19.60 5.72
CA GLY A 37 -12.90 -18.79 5.56
C GLY A 37 -12.22 -18.98 4.19
N ARG A 38 -12.86 -19.68 3.25
CA ARG A 38 -12.31 -19.88 1.91
C ARG A 38 -12.74 -18.74 0.98
N SER A 39 -11.85 -18.31 0.11
CA SER A 39 -12.17 -17.29 -0.90
C SER A 39 -13.04 -17.89 -2.00
N LEU A 40 -14.28 -17.41 -2.15
CA LEU A 40 -15.15 -17.75 -3.29
C LEU A 40 -14.66 -17.12 -4.59
N ARG A 41 -14.08 -15.91 -4.47
CA ARG A 41 -13.50 -15.13 -5.56
C ARG A 41 -12.61 -14.07 -4.96
N SER A 42 -11.59 -13.68 -5.70
CA SER A 42 -10.87 -12.45 -5.38
C SER A 42 -11.55 -11.23 -6.00
N ILE A 43 -11.05 -10.03 -5.70
CA ILE A 43 -11.41 -8.87 -6.50
C ILE A 43 -10.52 -8.89 -7.74
N ASP A 44 -11.15 -8.92 -8.91
CA ASP A 44 -10.46 -9.11 -10.18
C ASP A 44 -9.75 -7.81 -10.61
N ASP A 45 -10.38 -6.66 -10.34
CA ASP A 45 -9.85 -5.33 -10.67
C ASP A 45 -8.66 -4.91 -9.79
N TYR A 46 -8.56 -5.46 -8.58
CA TYR A 46 -7.54 -5.08 -7.60
C TYR A 46 -6.79 -6.30 -7.06
N ARG A 47 -5.56 -6.51 -7.57
CA ARG A 47 -4.71 -7.63 -7.17
C ARG A 47 -3.98 -7.43 -5.83
N ARG A 48 -3.87 -6.20 -5.36
CA ARG A 48 -3.19 -5.81 -4.11
C ARG A 48 -4.06 -4.79 -3.37
N SER A 49 -3.90 -4.70 -2.06
CA SER A 49 -4.33 -3.55 -1.25
C SER A 49 -3.69 -2.25 -1.75
N GLY A 50 -4.32 -1.12 -1.45
CA GLY A 50 -3.79 0.21 -1.72
C GLY A 50 -4.81 1.32 -1.53
N HIS A 51 -4.32 2.57 -1.47
CA HIS A 51 -5.19 3.73 -1.23
C HIS A 51 -6.08 4.13 -2.42
N HIS A 52 -5.86 3.55 -3.60
CA HIS A 52 -6.55 3.85 -4.85
C HIS A 52 -7.80 2.98 -5.06
N ILE A 53 -8.02 2.03 -4.15
CA ILE A 53 -9.10 1.07 -4.24
C ILE A 53 -10.35 1.67 -3.59
N PRO A 54 -11.53 1.66 -4.21
CA PRO A 54 -12.76 2.06 -3.54
C PRO A 54 -12.96 1.31 -2.22
N LEU A 55 -13.31 2.00 -1.14
CA LEU A 55 -13.54 1.38 0.18
C LEU A 55 -14.56 0.22 0.11
N HIS A 56 -15.55 0.31 -0.78
CA HIS A 56 -16.52 -0.75 -1.05
C HIS A 56 -15.90 -2.11 -1.41
N ASP A 57 -14.70 -2.07 -1.98
CA ASP A 57 -13.91 -3.21 -2.45
C ASP A 57 -12.73 -3.51 -1.50
N ARG A 58 -12.72 -2.97 -0.27
CA ARG A 58 -11.68 -3.27 0.73
C ARG A 58 -12.17 -4.21 1.83
N TYR A 59 -11.20 -4.83 2.51
CA TYR A 59 -11.30 -5.57 3.77
C TYR A 59 -12.08 -6.88 3.75
N GLY A 60 -12.42 -7.41 2.58
CA GLY A 60 -13.04 -8.73 2.50
C GLY A 60 -12.08 -9.82 2.98
N GLY A 61 -12.49 -10.61 3.97
CA GLY A 61 -11.63 -11.57 4.68
C GLY A 61 -10.90 -11.01 5.90
N TRP A 62 -11.15 -9.75 6.25
CA TRP A 62 -10.55 -9.09 7.41
C TRP A 62 -11.63 -8.76 8.44
N PHE A 63 -11.27 -8.87 9.72
CA PHE A 63 -12.02 -8.20 10.76
C PHE A 63 -11.62 -6.71 10.79
N VAL A 64 -12.60 -5.84 10.99
CA VAL A 64 -12.44 -4.38 10.99
C VAL A 64 -13.23 -3.80 12.15
N SER A 65 -12.58 -2.94 12.93
CA SER A 65 -13.22 -2.16 13.99
C SER A 65 -13.05 -0.65 13.74
N GLY A 66 -14.05 0.12 14.13
CA GLY A 66 -14.07 1.58 14.01
C GLY A 66 -15.22 2.08 13.14
N ASN A 67 -15.61 3.33 13.39
CA ASN A 67 -16.67 4.01 12.69
C ASN A 67 -16.15 4.63 11.37
N HIS A 68 -16.93 4.53 10.30
CA HIS A 68 -16.64 5.03 8.96
C HIS A 68 -17.87 5.63 8.25
N GLY A 69 -18.93 5.91 8.99
CA GLY A 69 -20.12 6.60 8.49
C GLY A 69 -20.93 5.76 7.50
N ALA A 70 -21.38 6.40 6.42
CA ALA A 70 -22.30 5.81 5.44
C ALA A 70 -21.60 4.96 4.35
N MET A 71 -20.31 5.18 4.11
CA MET A 71 -19.58 4.35 3.15
C MET A 71 -19.49 2.91 3.68
N ARG A 72 -19.40 1.94 2.77
CA ARG A 72 -19.33 0.52 3.09
C ARG A 72 -18.04 -0.10 2.58
N HIS A 73 -17.69 -1.23 3.18
CA HIS A 73 -16.57 -2.09 2.83
C HIS A 73 -16.95 -3.55 3.12
N MET A 74 -16.09 -4.51 2.76
CA MET A 74 -16.34 -5.94 2.93
C MET A 74 -15.80 -6.51 4.26
N GLY A 75 -15.21 -5.68 5.11
CA GLY A 75 -14.79 -6.07 6.45
C GLY A 75 -15.93 -6.67 7.28
N ASN A 76 -15.61 -7.67 8.09
CA ASN A 76 -16.54 -8.44 8.94
C ASN A 76 -17.63 -9.23 8.19
N ALA A 77 -17.69 -9.15 6.86
CA ALA A 77 -18.75 -9.75 6.07
C ALA A 77 -18.37 -11.14 5.54
N ILE A 78 -19.40 -11.97 5.36
CA ILE A 78 -19.30 -13.30 4.76
C ILE A 78 -20.03 -13.26 3.42
N ALA A 79 -19.35 -13.75 2.38
CA ALA A 79 -19.90 -13.90 1.05
C ALA A 79 -20.65 -15.24 0.91
N SER A 80 -21.72 -15.23 0.13
CA SER A 80 -22.49 -16.42 -0.27
C SER A 80 -22.55 -16.51 -1.80
N ARG A 81 -23.00 -17.68 -2.29
CA ARG A 81 -23.31 -17.87 -3.71
C ARG A 81 -24.80 -18.16 -3.84
N GLU A 82 -25.52 -17.26 -4.50
CA GLU A 82 -26.97 -17.34 -4.70
C GLU A 82 -27.26 -17.24 -6.20
N GLY A 83 -27.93 -18.25 -6.76
CA GLY A 83 -28.25 -18.27 -8.20
C GLY A 83 -27.02 -18.14 -9.12
N GLY A 84 -25.85 -18.61 -8.68
CA GLY A 84 -24.59 -18.51 -9.42
C GLY A 84 -23.83 -17.19 -9.26
N LYS A 85 -24.42 -16.18 -8.60
CA LYS A 85 -23.78 -14.89 -8.32
C LYS A 85 -23.19 -14.87 -6.90
N ILE A 86 -22.05 -14.21 -6.74
CA ILE A 86 -21.44 -13.99 -5.43
C ILE A 86 -22.00 -12.71 -4.84
N THR A 87 -22.57 -12.79 -3.64
CA THR A 87 -23.09 -11.66 -2.88
C THR A 87 -22.35 -11.55 -1.54
N ILE A 88 -22.34 -10.37 -0.95
CA ILE A 88 -21.75 -10.11 0.36
C ILE A 88 -22.52 -8.96 1.03
N ASP A 89 -22.97 -9.20 2.27
CA ASP A 89 -23.68 -8.21 3.07
C ASP A 89 -22.69 -7.26 3.75
N ARG A 90 -22.66 -6.01 3.30
CA ARG A 90 -21.78 -4.97 3.85
C ARG A 90 -22.44 -4.16 4.98
N GLU A 91 -23.72 -4.36 5.24
CA GLU A 91 -24.51 -3.57 6.19
C GLU A 91 -24.48 -4.17 7.59
N GLN A 92 -24.68 -5.49 7.71
CA GLN A 92 -24.94 -6.16 9.00
C GLN A 92 -23.93 -5.81 10.11
N PHE A 93 -22.67 -5.60 9.73
CA PHE A 93 -21.53 -5.39 10.64
C PHE A 93 -20.69 -4.15 10.30
N ALA A 94 -21.30 -3.17 9.64
CA ALA A 94 -20.69 -1.85 9.44
C ALA A 94 -20.55 -1.10 10.77
N ASN A 95 -19.54 -0.23 10.90
CA ASN A 95 -19.31 0.62 12.08
C ASN A 95 -19.22 -0.15 13.42
N LEU A 96 -18.65 -1.36 13.42
CA LEU A 96 -18.43 -2.12 14.65
C LEU A 96 -17.26 -1.54 15.45
N GLU A 97 -17.48 -1.17 16.71
CA GLU A 97 -16.39 -0.68 17.57
C GLU A 97 -15.57 -1.80 18.22
N LYS A 98 -16.16 -2.99 18.39
CA LYS A 98 -15.54 -4.15 19.04
C LYS A 98 -15.73 -5.41 18.21
N LEU A 99 -14.77 -6.33 18.36
CA LEU A 99 -14.74 -7.63 17.66
C LEU A 99 -15.03 -8.82 18.58
N ASP A 100 -15.26 -8.58 19.87
CA ASP A 100 -15.54 -9.56 20.92
C ASP A 100 -16.74 -10.48 20.62
N ARG A 101 -17.67 -10.01 19.78
CA ARG A 101 -18.77 -10.84 19.26
C ARG A 101 -18.35 -11.99 18.36
N PHE A 102 -17.16 -11.92 17.75
CA PHE A 102 -16.68 -12.91 16.78
C PHE A 102 -15.71 -13.91 17.42
N PHE A 103 -14.92 -13.46 18.40
CA PHE A 103 -13.90 -14.25 19.09
C PHE A 103 -13.47 -13.56 20.39
N SER A 104 -12.84 -14.30 21.31
CA SER A 104 -12.22 -13.69 22.51
C SER A 104 -11.04 -12.82 22.09
N THR A 105 -11.18 -11.52 22.30
CA THR A 105 -10.18 -10.52 21.91
C THR A 105 -8.96 -10.51 22.82
N GLU A 106 -9.06 -11.06 24.05
CA GLU A 106 -7.91 -11.14 24.97
C GLU A 106 -6.82 -12.11 24.48
N ALA A 107 -7.14 -13.00 23.53
CA ALA A 107 -6.18 -13.90 22.92
C ALA A 107 -5.22 -13.21 21.92
N TYR A 108 -5.43 -11.92 21.62
CA TYR A 108 -4.66 -11.17 20.62
C TYR A 108 -3.92 -9.96 21.24
N PRO A 109 -2.79 -9.52 20.66
CA PRO A 109 -2.02 -8.37 21.17
C PRO A 109 -2.79 -7.04 21.21
N ALA A 110 -3.84 -6.91 20.40
CA ALA A 110 -4.76 -5.79 20.42
C ALA A 110 -6.19 -6.31 20.23
N PRO A 111 -7.19 -5.74 20.94
CA PRO A 111 -8.56 -6.25 20.93
C PRO A 111 -9.37 -5.88 19.67
N GLY A 112 -8.75 -5.16 18.73
CA GLY A 112 -9.42 -4.61 17.56
C GLY A 112 -8.53 -4.59 16.32
N SER A 113 -9.13 -4.22 15.20
CA SER A 113 -8.50 -4.05 13.89
C SER A 113 -8.90 -2.68 13.34
N ASP A 114 -8.30 -1.63 13.89
CA ASP A 114 -8.69 -0.23 13.67
C ASP A 114 -8.67 0.17 12.18
N ILE A 115 -9.78 0.72 11.69
CA ILE A 115 -9.93 1.10 10.27
C ILE A 115 -8.89 2.13 9.82
N ALA A 116 -8.50 3.08 10.68
CA ALA A 116 -7.44 4.03 10.33
C ALA A 116 -6.08 3.33 10.22
N ALA A 117 -5.80 2.35 11.08
CA ALA A 117 -4.63 1.51 10.96
C ALA A 117 -4.62 0.69 9.66
N LEU A 118 -5.77 0.15 9.24
CA LEU A 118 -5.89 -0.58 7.98
C LEU A 118 -5.71 0.31 6.75
N LEU A 119 -6.20 1.55 6.77
CA LEU A 119 -5.95 2.52 5.70
C LEU A 119 -4.45 2.81 5.53
N VAL A 120 -3.74 3.01 6.65
CA VAL A 120 -2.29 3.20 6.65
C VAL A 120 -1.58 1.92 6.18
N PHE A 121 -2.01 0.75 6.64
CA PHE A 121 -1.46 -0.55 6.23
C PHE A 121 -1.60 -0.77 4.72
N ASP A 122 -2.78 -0.52 4.14
CA ASP A 122 -3.01 -0.64 2.70
C ASP A 122 -2.05 0.24 1.91
N HIS A 123 -1.88 1.50 2.34
CA HIS A 123 -0.91 2.41 1.73
C HIS A 123 0.52 1.85 1.83
N GLN A 124 0.91 1.35 3.01
CA GLN A 124 2.25 0.79 3.23
C GLN A 124 2.56 -0.42 2.37
N VAL A 125 1.60 -1.33 2.17
CA VAL A 125 1.77 -2.55 1.37
C VAL A 125 2.12 -2.17 -0.07
N THR A 126 1.33 -1.32 -0.71
CA THR A 126 1.58 -0.93 -2.10
C THR A 126 2.82 -0.07 -2.23
N MET A 127 3.05 0.87 -1.31
CA MET A 127 4.22 1.75 -1.37
C MET A 127 5.51 0.94 -1.27
N HIS A 128 5.62 -0.02 -0.33
CA HIS A 128 6.77 -0.93 -0.29
C HIS A 128 6.95 -1.68 -1.60
N HIS A 129 5.87 -2.13 -2.22
CA HIS A 129 5.93 -2.81 -3.50
C HIS A 129 6.51 -1.90 -4.60
N ARG A 130 6.04 -0.66 -4.70
CA ARG A 130 6.58 0.34 -5.65
C ARG A 130 8.05 0.63 -5.38
N LEU A 131 8.43 0.74 -4.11
CA LEU A 131 9.81 1.02 -3.75
C LEU A 131 10.75 -0.13 -4.17
N VAL A 132 10.37 -1.36 -3.85
CA VAL A 132 11.16 -2.55 -4.22
C VAL A 132 11.25 -2.70 -5.73
N GLU A 133 10.12 -2.57 -6.44
CA GLU A 133 10.06 -2.65 -7.90
C GLU A 133 11.00 -1.63 -8.57
N ALA A 134 10.93 -0.36 -8.16
CA ALA A 134 11.80 0.68 -8.70
C ALA A 134 13.28 0.42 -8.40
N ALA A 135 13.62 -0.07 -7.20
CA ALA A 135 14.99 -0.41 -6.85
C ALA A 135 15.57 -1.54 -7.73
N TYR A 136 14.79 -2.58 -8.03
CA TYR A 136 15.20 -3.64 -8.94
C TYR A 136 15.41 -3.12 -10.37
N ARG A 137 14.45 -2.35 -10.90
CA ARG A 137 14.55 -1.74 -12.23
C ARG A 137 15.77 -0.83 -12.36
N ALA A 138 16.07 -0.02 -11.34
CA ALA A 138 17.25 0.83 -11.33
C ALA A 138 18.56 0.05 -11.31
N ARG A 139 18.66 -1.02 -10.51
CA ARG A 139 19.84 -1.89 -10.52
C ARG A 139 20.04 -2.57 -11.88
N GLN A 140 18.97 -3.02 -12.51
CA GLN A 140 19.02 -3.61 -13.85
C GLN A 140 19.51 -2.59 -14.89
N SER A 141 18.94 -1.37 -14.88
CA SER A 141 19.33 -0.31 -15.82
C SER A 141 20.80 0.12 -15.65
N LEU A 142 21.29 0.23 -14.41
CA LEU A 142 22.71 0.47 -14.12
C LEU A 142 23.60 -0.66 -14.64
N PHE A 143 23.21 -1.91 -14.41
CA PHE A 143 23.95 -3.08 -14.86
C PHE A 143 24.03 -3.16 -16.39
N ASP A 144 22.90 -3.02 -17.09
CA ASP A 144 22.85 -3.06 -18.57
C ASP A 144 23.64 -1.91 -19.19
N SER A 145 23.69 -0.76 -18.49
CA SER A 145 24.48 0.41 -18.89
C SER A 145 25.96 0.31 -18.51
N LYS A 146 26.37 -0.76 -17.80
CA LYS A 146 27.73 -0.97 -17.28
C LYS A 146 28.24 0.19 -16.42
N LEU A 147 27.34 0.78 -15.63
CA LEU A 147 27.64 1.92 -14.77
C LEU A 147 27.96 1.48 -13.33
N ASP A 148 28.67 2.33 -12.60
CA ASP A 148 28.89 2.15 -11.17
C ASP A 148 27.55 2.22 -10.40
N PRO A 149 27.30 1.36 -9.40
CA PRO A 149 26.08 1.41 -8.58
C PRO A 149 25.82 2.76 -7.88
N LYS A 150 26.86 3.60 -7.71
CA LYS A 150 26.79 4.95 -7.15
C LYS A 150 26.63 6.05 -8.20
N GLU A 151 26.51 5.70 -9.48
CA GLU A 151 26.21 6.68 -10.52
C GLU A 151 24.93 7.46 -10.17
N THR A 152 24.89 8.72 -10.61
CA THR A 152 23.80 9.66 -10.32
C THR A 152 23.17 10.23 -11.59
N ASP A 153 23.92 10.26 -12.69
CA ASP A 153 23.50 10.88 -13.94
C ASP A 153 22.68 9.92 -14.81
N VAL A 154 21.36 10.14 -14.82
CA VAL A 154 20.39 9.38 -15.62
C VAL A 154 20.69 9.43 -17.11
N SER A 155 21.36 10.49 -17.61
CA SER A 155 21.66 10.63 -19.04
C SER A 155 22.71 9.63 -19.55
N LYS A 156 23.46 9.00 -18.64
CA LYS A 156 24.44 7.95 -18.96
C LYS A 156 23.81 6.56 -19.15
N LEU A 157 22.53 6.40 -18.83
CA LEU A 157 21.85 5.14 -19.06
C LEU A 157 21.80 4.82 -20.56
N SER A 158 22.08 3.56 -20.90
CA SER A 158 21.94 3.04 -22.26
C SER A 158 20.49 3.21 -22.72
N LYS A 159 20.27 3.61 -23.97
CA LYS A 159 18.92 3.64 -24.54
C LYS A 159 18.39 2.21 -24.69
N GLY A 160 17.14 1.99 -24.29
CA GLY A 160 16.47 0.71 -24.44
C GLY A 160 15.54 0.38 -23.27
N ARG A 161 15.06 -0.87 -23.27
CA ARG A 161 14.00 -1.34 -22.37
C ARG A 161 14.27 -1.08 -20.90
N SER A 162 15.47 -1.36 -20.39
CA SER A 162 15.75 -1.19 -18.95
C SER A 162 15.76 0.27 -18.51
N THR A 163 16.02 1.21 -19.41
CA THR A 163 15.90 2.65 -19.15
C THR A 163 14.44 3.10 -19.17
N ASP A 164 13.63 2.58 -20.09
CA ASP A 164 12.18 2.83 -20.10
C ASP A 164 11.53 2.29 -18.80
N GLU A 165 11.92 1.08 -18.40
CA GLU A 165 11.45 0.46 -17.15
C GLU A 165 11.93 1.22 -15.90
N PHE A 166 13.14 1.81 -15.93
CA PHE A 166 13.62 2.70 -14.87
C PHE A 166 12.73 3.93 -14.71
N LEU A 167 12.42 4.61 -15.82
CA LEU A 167 11.57 5.80 -15.82
C LEU A 167 10.14 5.47 -15.34
N GLU A 168 9.58 4.36 -15.81
CA GLU A 168 8.28 3.88 -15.35
C GLU A 168 8.29 3.55 -13.84
N GLY A 169 9.37 2.92 -13.34
CA GLY A 169 9.54 2.62 -11.92
C GLY A 169 9.62 3.89 -11.06
N ARG A 170 10.36 4.90 -11.53
CA ARG A 170 10.41 6.23 -10.91
C ARG A 170 9.01 6.85 -10.85
N ASP A 171 8.28 6.88 -11.95
CA ASP A 171 6.98 7.53 -12.03
C ASP A 171 5.94 6.85 -11.14
N LYS A 172 5.90 5.51 -11.13
CA LYS A 172 5.04 4.74 -10.22
C LYS A 172 5.32 5.01 -8.74
N VAL A 173 6.58 5.27 -8.37
CA VAL A 173 6.94 5.66 -7.00
C VAL A 173 6.43 7.07 -6.70
N VAL A 174 6.63 8.02 -7.61
CA VAL A 174 6.19 9.41 -7.43
C VAL A 174 4.67 9.52 -7.36
N ASP A 175 3.95 8.90 -8.30
CA ASP A 175 2.49 8.84 -8.33
C ASP A 175 1.94 8.40 -6.96
N TYR A 176 2.46 7.28 -6.44
CA TYR A 176 1.99 6.70 -5.19
C TYR A 176 2.45 7.48 -3.95
N LEU A 177 3.66 8.04 -3.95
CA LEU A 177 4.17 8.91 -2.89
C LEU A 177 3.28 10.16 -2.72
N LEU A 178 2.80 10.73 -3.82
CA LEU A 178 2.01 11.96 -3.83
C LEU A 178 0.50 11.72 -3.82
N PHE A 179 0.07 10.49 -3.52
CA PHE A 179 -1.35 10.14 -3.39
C PHE A 179 -2.17 10.36 -4.67
N ARG A 180 -1.55 10.20 -5.84
CA ARG A 180 -2.28 10.14 -7.11
C ARG A 180 -3.31 9.01 -7.05
N ASP A 181 -4.53 9.32 -7.50
CA ASP A 181 -5.68 8.42 -7.48
C ASP A 181 -6.11 7.92 -6.09
N GLU A 182 -5.73 8.59 -5.00
CA GLU A 182 -6.26 8.25 -3.66
C GLU A 182 -7.79 8.33 -3.67
N THR A 183 -8.43 7.21 -3.32
CA THR A 183 -9.89 7.17 -3.18
C THR A 183 -10.31 8.05 -2.01
N PRO A 184 -11.24 9.01 -2.21
CA PRO A 184 -11.81 9.78 -1.12
C PRO A 184 -12.46 8.86 -0.07
N ILE A 185 -12.13 9.10 1.19
CA ILE A 185 -12.68 8.34 2.33
C ILE A 185 -13.67 9.20 3.12
N PRO A 186 -14.69 8.59 3.76
CA PRO A 186 -15.52 9.32 4.71
C PRO A 186 -14.67 9.68 5.94
N LYS A 187 -15.25 10.46 6.85
CA LYS A 187 -14.68 10.60 8.19
C LYS A 187 -14.61 9.23 8.86
N VAL A 188 -13.41 8.79 9.24
CA VAL A 188 -13.19 7.54 9.95
C VAL A 188 -12.67 7.77 11.36
N SER A 189 -13.06 6.91 12.29
CA SER A 189 -12.51 6.90 13.64
C SER A 189 -11.07 6.40 13.63
N CYS A 190 -10.32 6.76 14.67
CA CYS A 190 -8.96 6.29 14.87
C CYS A 190 -8.75 5.95 16.34
N ALA A 191 -8.38 4.71 16.62
CA ALA A 191 -8.04 4.26 17.95
C ALA A 191 -6.93 5.17 18.55
N PRO A 192 -7.12 5.74 19.75
CA PRO A 192 -6.14 6.62 20.38
C PRO A 192 -4.75 5.97 20.54
N ALA A 193 -4.73 4.65 20.81
CA ALA A 193 -3.48 3.90 20.91
C ALA A 193 -2.73 3.83 19.58
N PHE A 194 -3.42 3.56 18.47
CA PHE A 194 -2.82 3.57 17.14
C PHE A 194 -2.30 4.96 16.78
N ARG A 195 -3.10 6.01 16.99
CA ARG A 195 -2.67 7.40 16.72
C ARG A 195 -1.38 7.76 17.46
N ARG A 196 -1.28 7.42 18.74
CA ARG A 196 -0.07 7.67 19.55
C ARG A 196 1.13 6.88 19.03
N ALA A 197 0.97 5.58 18.78
CA ALA A 197 2.04 4.72 18.31
C ALA A 197 2.54 5.13 16.92
N PHE A 198 1.63 5.46 16.01
CA PHE A 198 1.96 5.87 14.64
C PHE A 198 2.76 7.19 14.62
N ALA A 199 2.47 8.10 15.54
CA ALA A 199 3.11 9.40 15.66
C ALA A 199 4.43 9.40 16.46
N THR A 200 4.86 8.27 17.07
CA THR A 200 6.03 8.25 17.97
C THR A 200 7.33 8.71 17.30
N ASN A 201 7.59 8.31 16.05
CA ASN A 201 8.77 8.71 15.27
C ASN A 201 8.42 9.74 14.19
N ARG A 202 7.44 10.60 14.49
CA ARG A 202 7.05 11.73 13.65
C ARG A 202 8.21 12.71 13.45
N ILE A 203 8.54 13.00 12.19
CA ILE A 203 9.46 14.07 11.81
C ILE A 203 8.64 15.31 11.49
N ALA A 204 8.86 16.40 12.22
CA ALA A 204 8.13 17.65 12.05
C ALA A 204 9.02 18.75 11.46
N ASP A 205 8.46 19.56 10.58
CA ASP A 205 9.12 20.77 10.07
C ASP A 205 9.12 21.91 11.11
N SER A 206 9.71 23.05 10.75
CA SER A 206 9.76 24.25 11.60
C SER A 206 8.37 24.82 11.93
N ARG A 207 7.35 24.51 11.12
CA ARG A 207 5.93 24.87 11.33
C ARG A 207 5.14 23.76 12.04
N LYS A 208 5.83 22.76 12.60
CA LYS A 208 5.24 21.62 13.30
C LYS A 208 4.30 20.77 12.43
N ARG A 209 4.50 20.72 11.11
CA ARG A 209 3.79 19.81 10.19
C ARG A 209 4.59 18.54 9.97
N SER A 210 3.92 17.41 9.73
CA SER A 210 4.55 16.13 9.42
C SER A 210 3.80 15.37 8.33
N LEU A 211 4.54 14.59 7.54
CA LEU A 211 3.96 13.63 6.59
C LEU A 211 3.21 12.48 7.28
N LYS A 212 3.33 12.35 8.61
CA LYS A 212 2.56 11.41 9.44
C LYS A 212 1.29 12.01 10.06
N ASP A 213 1.01 13.29 9.84
CA ASP A 213 -0.18 13.91 10.39
C ASP A 213 -1.42 13.32 9.69
N LEU A 214 -2.28 12.65 10.47
CA LEU A 214 -3.48 11.94 9.99
C LEU A 214 -4.66 12.90 9.86
N ARG A 215 -5.33 12.89 8.70
CA ARG A 215 -6.56 13.64 8.45
C ARG A 215 -7.81 12.79 8.68
N LEU A 216 -7.87 11.63 8.03
CA LEU A 216 -8.94 10.64 8.18
C LEU A 216 -10.35 11.16 7.85
N ASP A 217 -10.41 12.13 6.94
CA ASP A 217 -11.63 12.74 6.42
C ASP A 217 -11.34 13.28 5.02
N GLY A 218 -11.93 12.65 4.00
CA GLY A 218 -11.65 12.88 2.58
C GLY A 218 -10.34 12.25 2.10
N ARG A 219 -9.33 12.09 2.96
CA ARG A 219 -8.02 11.48 2.66
C ARG A 219 -7.34 10.94 3.92
N ILE A 220 -6.34 10.08 3.76
CA ILE A 220 -5.66 9.41 4.88
C ILE A 220 -4.80 10.41 5.67
N PHE A 221 -3.94 11.17 4.99
CA PHE A 221 -2.99 12.11 5.61
C PHE A 221 -3.32 13.57 5.34
N GLU A 222 -2.87 14.46 6.22
CA GLU A 222 -3.02 15.90 6.05
C GLU A 222 -2.18 16.42 4.88
N ASN A 223 -0.94 15.95 4.77
CA ASN A 223 0.00 16.32 3.72
C ASN A 223 0.03 15.26 2.62
N ARG A 224 -0.12 15.66 1.35
CA ARG A 224 -0.12 14.77 0.18
C ARG A 224 1.29 14.38 -0.29
N CYS A 225 2.10 13.92 0.65
CA CYS A 225 3.36 13.26 0.39
C CYS A 225 3.55 12.19 1.46
N SER A 226 3.79 10.95 1.06
CA SER A 226 3.86 9.83 1.99
C SER A 226 5.08 9.94 2.89
N TYR A 227 4.88 9.70 4.20
CA TYR A 227 5.96 9.60 5.17
C TYR A 227 6.96 8.48 4.85
N MET A 228 6.61 7.55 3.95
CA MET A 228 7.49 6.46 3.53
C MET A 228 8.65 6.92 2.65
N ILE A 229 8.68 8.19 2.24
CA ILE A 229 9.90 8.83 1.74
C ILE A 229 11.04 8.80 2.77
N TYR A 230 10.71 8.67 4.07
CA TYR A 230 11.67 8.48 5.16
C TYR A 230 11.91 7.00 5.50
N SER A 231 11.40 6.06 4.70
CA SER A 231 11.61 4.64 4.97
C SER A 231 13.06 4.22 4.71
N PRO A 232 13.57 3.19 5.43
CA PRO A 232 14.88 2.62 5.13
C PRO A 232 15.03 2.16 3.68
N THR A 233 13.95 1.64 3.09
CA THR A 233 13.95 1.21 1.68
C THR A 233 14.20 2.39 0.73
N PHE A 234 13.53 3.52 0.95
CA PHE A 234 13.75 4.72 0.13
C PHE A 234 15.15 5.29 0.36
N ASP A 235 15.63 5.28 1.61
CA ASP A 235 16.94 5.82 1.95
C ASP A 235 18.08 5.09 1.23
N GLN A 236 17.97 3.77 1.12
CA GLN A 236 18.95 2.85 0.50
C GLN A 236 18.81 2.71 -1.02
N PHE A 237 17.99 3.53 -1.68
CA PHE A 237 17.90 3.51 -3.13
C PHE A 237 19.25 3.79 -3.82
N PRO A 238 19.48 3.22 -5.02
CA PRO A 238 20.57 3.69 -5.88
C PRO A 238 20.51 5.22 -6.00
N PRO A 239 21.64 5.94 -5.84
CA PRO A 239 21.65 7.41 -5.85
C PRO A 239 20.96 8.02 -7.07
N MET A 240 21.17 7.44 -8.26
CA MET A 240 20.48 7.81 -9.50
C MET A 240 18.96 7.78 -9.37
N LEU A 241 18.38 6.71 -8.81
CA LEU A 241 16.93 6.59 -8.65
C LEU A 241 16.41 7.63 -7.64
N LYS A 242 17.09 7.79 -6.51
CA LYS A 242 16.72 8.75 -5.47
C LYS A 242 16.73 10.19 -6.02
N GLY A 243 17.77 10.54 -6.77
CA GLY A 243 17.90 11.83 -7.47
C GLY A 243 16.79 12.05 -8.50
N ALA A 244 16.50 11.04 -9.33
CA ALA A 244 15.44 11.12 -10.33
C ALA A 244 14.05 11.29 -9.72
N ILE A 245 13.76 10.63 -8.60
CA ILE A 245 12.51 10.80 -7.85
C ILE A 245 12.41 12.21 -7.27
N TYR A 246 13.45 12.71 -6.61
CA TYR A 246 13.44 14.08 -6.07
C TYR A 246 13.28 15.14 -7.16
N ALA A 247 13.95 14.97 -8.30
CA ALA A 247 13.81 15.85 -9.45
C ALA A 247 12.36 15.88 -9.96
N ARG A 248 11.71 14.71 -10.09
CA ARG A 248 10.32 14.62 -10.54
C ARG A 248 9.33 15.19 -9.53
N ILE A 249 9.53 14.96 -8.23
CA ILE A 249 8.72 15.60 -7.17
C ILE A 249 8.89 17.12 -7.25
N HIS A 250 10.11 17.61 -7.40
CA HIS A 250 10.38 19.04 -7.52
C HIS A 250 9.67 19.65 -8.73
N GLU A 251 9.74 18.99 -9.89
CA GLU A 251 9.04 19.41 -11.11
C GLU A 251 7.53 19.54 -10.88
N ILE A 252 6.91 18.54 -10.24
CA ILE A 252 5.46 18.57 -9.95
C ILE A 252 5.11 19.70 -8.99
N LEU A 253 5.85 19.83 -7.88
CA LEU A 253 5.52 20.79 -6.82
C LEU A 253 5.87 22.24 -7.16
N THR A 254 6.74 22.47 -8.15
CA THR A 254 7.13 23.82 -8.60
C THR A 254 6.55 24.21 -9.96
N SER A 255 5.76 23.32 -10.58
CA SER A 255 5.12 23.60 -11.85
C SER A 255 4.21 24.84 -11.73
N PRO A 256 4.29 25.80 -12.68
CA PRO A 256 3.44 26.99 -12.68
C PRO A 256 1.97 26.65 -12.99
N LYS A 257 1.70 25.45 -13.51
CA LYS A 257 0.36 24.92 -13.79
C LYS A 257 0.19 23.58 -13.07
N PRO A 258 -1.02 23.27 -12.57
CA PRO A 258 -1.30 21.93 -12.06
C PRO A 258 -0.87 20.85 -13.06
N VAL A 259 -0.13 19.86 -12.57
CA VAL A 259 0.27 18.70 -13.38
C VAL A 259 -0.89 17.71 -13.29
N GLU A 260 -1.42 17.31 -14.44
CA GLU A 260 -2.57 16.40 -14.52
C GLU A 260 -2.39 15.16 -13.63
N GLY A 261 -3.37 14.93 -12.76
CA GLY A 261 -3.35 13.82 -11.79
C GLY A 261 -2.66 14.15 -10.45
N PHE A 262 -2.11 15.36 -10.30
CA PHE A 262 -1.53 15.87 -9.04
C PHE A 262 -2.20 17.17 -8.59
N ASP A 263 -3.43 17.38 -9.02
CA ASP A 263 -4.25 18.57 -8.70
C ASP A 263 -4.62 18.69 -7.21
#